data_AF-A0A834A0Q8-F1
#
_entry.id   AF-A0A834A0Q8-F1
#
_cell.length_a   1.000
_cell.length_b   1.000
_cell.length_c   1.000
_cell.angle_alpha   90.00
_cell.angle_beta   90.00
_cell.angle_gamma   90.00
#
_symmetry.space_group_name_H-M   'P 1'
#
loop_
_entity.id
_entity.type
_entity.pdbx_description
1 polymer ?
#
loop_
_entity_poly.entity_id
_entity_poly.type
_entity_poly.pdbx_seq_one_letter_code
_entity_poly.pdbx_strand_id
1 'polypeptide(L)'
;MWLKPEEVLLKNALKLWMTQKSSCYFILQQRRGHGGGGGRLTGRLVGALDTVLDSSARVAPFRILLQVPGSQVYSPIACGATLEEITQHWDWLEQNLLHTLSVFDNKEDIASFVKGKIKALIAEETSSRLAEQEEEPEKFREALVKFEARFNFPEAEKLITYYSCCCWKGRVPRQGWLYLSINHLCFYSFFLGKERK
;
A
#
# COMPACT_ATOMS: atom_id res chain seq x y z
N MET A 1 0.60 -5.39 -0.19
CA MET A 1 2.05 -5.15 -0.01
C MET A 1 2.41 -4.80 1.44
N TRP A 2 3.60 -5.18 1.90
CA TRP A 2 4.15 -4.86 3.23
C TRP A 2 4.78 -3.47 3.29
N LEU A 3 4.32 -2.59 4.18
CA LEU A 3 4.80 -1.21 4.33
C LEU A 3 5.99 -1.11 5.29
N LYS A 4 6.93 -0.22 4.99
CA LYS A 4 7.96 0.15 5.95
C LYS A 4 7.28 0.76 7.20
N PRO A 5 7.57 0.24 8.40
CA PRO A 5 6.84 0.62 9.61
C PRO A 5 7.34 1.96 10.16
N GLU A 6 6.87 3.06 9.57
CA GLU A 6 7.13 4.40 10.05
C GLU A 6 6.07 4.82 11.08
N GLU A 7 6.48 5.57 12.09
CA GLU A 7 5.60 5.99 13.17
C GLU A 7 4.75 7.19 12.75
N VAL A 8 3.45 7.08 12.94
CA VAL A 8 2.48 8.12 12.61
C VAL A 8 1.59 8.42 13.81
N LEU A 9 1.34 9.71 14.03
CA LEU A 9 0.39 10.19 15.03
C LEU A 9 -1.00 10.28 14.39
N LEU A 10 -1.88 9.31 14.71
CA LEU A 10 -3.23 9.27 14.15
C LEU A 10 -4.21 10.16 14.93
N LYS A 11 -3.92 11.46 15.10
CA LYS A 11 -4.86 12.35 15.81
C LYS A 11 -6.12 12.69 14.98
N ASN A 12 -6.03 12.70 13.64
CA ASN A 12 -7.15 13.09 12.76
C ASN A 12 -7.54 12.06 11.69
N ALA A 13 -6.68 11.09 11.38
CA ALA A 13 -6.90 10.14 10.29
C ALA A 13 -8.02 9.12 10.59
N LEU A 14 -8.25 8.76 11.86
CA LEU A 14 -9.21 7.70 12.24
C LEU A 14 -10.66 7.97 11.81
N LYS A 15 -11.09 9.23 11.62
CA LYS A 15 -12.47 9.53 11.18
C LYS A 15 -12.79 9.02 9.76
N LEU A 16 -11.76 8.80 8.94
CA LEU A 16 -11.86 8.34 7.55
C LEU A 16 -11.70 6.83 7.40
N TRP A 17 -11.34 6.12 8.46
CA TRP A 17 -11.06 4.69 8.45
C TRP A 17 -12.02 3.96 9.39
N MET A 18 -12.46 2.79 8.97
CA MET A 18 -13.32 1.90 9.75
C MET A 18 -12.51 0.65 10.12
N THR A 19 -12.42 0.35 11.41
CA THR A 19 -11.81 -0.90 11.87
C THR A 19 -12.68 -2.08 11.47
N GLN A 20 -12.10 -3.04 10.76
CA GLN A 20 -12.73 -4.28 10.33
C GLN A 20 -12.37 -5.45 11.26
N LYS A 21 -11.09 -5.53 11.66
CA LYS A 21 -10.57 -6.52 12.61
C LYS A 21 -9.54 -5.88 13.53
N SER A 22 -9.38 -6.45 14.71
CA SER A 22 -8.35 -6.03 15.67
C SER A 22 -7.85 -7.21 16.50
N SER A 23 -6.56 -7.20 16.83
CA SER A 23 -5.93 -8.06 17.83
C SER A 23 -5.27 -7.19 18.90
N CYS A 24 -4.54 -7.79 19.83
CA CYS A 24 -3.79 -7.05 20.85
C CYS A 24 -2.80 -6.03 20.26
N TYR A 25 -2.24 -6.30 19.08
CA TYR A 25 -1.18 -5.46 18.48
C TYR A 25 -1.48 -5.00 17.06
N PHE A 26 -2.52 -5.52 16.42
CA PHE A 26 -2.81 -5.23 15.02
C PHE A 26 -4.22 -4.69 14.83
N ILE A 27 -4.39 -3.72 13.93
CA ILE A 27 -5.70 -3.21 13.52
C ILE A 27 -5.78 -3.25 12.00
N LEU A 28 -6.77 -3.96 11.47
CA LEU A 28 -7.14 -3.91 10.06
C LEU A 28 -8.21 -2.83 9.88
N GLN A 29 -7.95 -1.90 8.96
CA GLN A 29 -8.85 -0.81 8.65
C GLN A 29 -9.19 -0.76 7.17
N GLN A 30 -10.42 -0.34 6.88
CA GLN A 30 -10.91 -0.02 5.55
C GLN A 30 -11.27 1.47 5.46
N ARG A 31 -10.92 2.12 4.36
CA ARG A 31 -11.25 3.52 4.12
C ARG A 31 -12.75 3.70 3.86
N ARG A 32 -13.37 4.69 4.49
CA ARG A 32 -14.75 5.08 4.23
C ARG A 32 -14.90 5.66 2.81
N GLY A 33 -15.91 5.18 2.08
CA GLY A 33 -16.27 5.71 0.75
C GLY A 33 -15.59 5.05 -0.45
N HIS A 34 -14.80 3.99 -0.25
CA HIS A 34 -14.27 3.18 -1.33
C HIS A 34 -15.09 1.88 -1.45
N GLY A 35 -15.83 1.69 -2.55
CA GLY A 35 -16.50 0.41 -2.88
C GLY A 35 -18.00 0.27 -2.56
N GLY A 36 -18.71 1.34 -2.18
CA GLY A 36 -20.17 1.28 -1.98
C GLY A 36 -20.95 1.78 -3.19
N GLY A 37 -21.63 0.88 -3.91
CA GLY A 37 -22.64 1.25 -4.91
C GLY A 37 -23.79 2.01 -4.27
N GLY A 38 -23.75 3.34 -4.34
CA GLY A 38 -24.83 4.22 -3.87
C GLY A 38 -24.28 5.43 -3.12
N GLY A 39 -24.39 6.62 -3.72
CA GLY A 39 -24.10 7.88 -3.04
C GLY A 39 -23.08 8.77 -3.74
N ARG A 40 -23.43 9.20 -4.96
CA ARG A 40 -22.83 10.35 -5.65
C ARG A 40 -23.08 11.58 -4.75
N LEU A 41 -22.09 12.06 -3.98
CA LEU A 41 -21.84 13.50 -3.65
C LEU A 41 -20.95 13.78 -2.42
N THR A 42 -20.56 12.82 -1.57
CA THR A 42 -19.77 13.13 -0.34
C THR A 42 -18.25 13.01 -0.47
N GLY A 43 -17.71 12.48 -1.58
CA GLY A 43 -16.27 12.20 -1.75
C GLY A 43 -15.37 13.39 -2.14
N ARG A 44 -15.91 14.61 -2.33
CA ARG A 44 -15.18 15.73 -2.97
C ARG A 44 -14.68 16.83 -2.03
N LEU A 45 -14.96 16.77 -0.73
CA LEU A 45 -14.55 17.80 0.24
C LEU A 45 -13.48 17.34 1.25
N VAL A 46 -12.90 16.16 1.06
CA VAL A 46 -11.83 15.62 1.94
C VAL A 46 -10.43 15.80 1.30
N GLY A 47 -10.35 16.50 0.16
CA GLY A 47 -9.19 16.44 -0.74
C GLY A 47 -7.96 17.32 -0.41
N ALA A 48 -8.00 18.19 0.59
CA ALA A 48 -6.94 19.21 0.78
C ALA A 48 -6.10 19.08 2.07
N LEU A 49 -6.45 18.20 3.01
CA LEU A 49 -5.63 17.91 4.20
C LEU A 49 -4.86 16.59 4.12
N ASP A 50 -5.08 15.84 3.04
CA ASP A 50 -4.61 14.46 2.82
C ASP A 50 -3.22 14.39 2.15
N THR A 51 -2.57 15.55 1.91
CA THR A 51 -1.41 15.66 1.03
C THR A 51 -0.09 15.17 1.62
N VAL A 52 0.02 14.94 2.92
CA VAL A 52 1.30 14.63 3.57
C VAL A 52 1.39 13.18 4.08
N LEU A 53 0.29 12.43 4.17
CA LEU A 53 0.31 11.11 4.82
C LEU A 53 -0.25 9.95 4.01
N ASP A 54 -0.89 10.15 2.86
CA ASP A 54 -1.45 8.98 2.17
C ASP A 54 -1.63 9.11 0.65
N SER A 55 -0.51 9.26 -0.06
CA SER A 55 -0.43 8.93 -1.50
C SER A 55 -0.91 7.50 -1.77
N SER A 56 -0.72 6.59 -0.80
CA SER A 56 -1.10 5.18 -0.88
C SER A 56 -2.61 4.93 -0.73
N ALA A 57 -3.31 5.69 0.13
CA ALA A 57 -4.74 5.47 0.37
C ALA A 57 -5.67 5.83 -0.80
N ARG A 58 -5.17 6.48 -1.85
CA ARG A 58 -5.92 6.63 -3.12
C ARG A 58 -5.92 5.36 -3.95
N VAL A 59 -4.98 4.44 -3.69
CA VAL A 59 -4.74 3.23 -4.48
C VAL A 59 -5.06 1.96 -3.68
N ALA A 60 -4.88 1.98 -2.35
CA ALA A 60 -5.16 0.86 -1.45
C ALA A 60 -6.17 1.27 -0.35
N PRO A 61 -7.45 0.85 -0.42
CA PRO A 61 -8.46 1.21 0.58
C PRO A 61 -8.37 0.39 1.86
N PHE A 62 -7.48 -0.61 1.94
CA PHE A 62 -7.25 -1.41 3.12
C PHE A 62 -5.84 -1.22 3.68
N ARG A 63 -5.71 -1.25 5.01
CA ARG A 63 -4.42 -1.20 5.69
C ARG A 63 -4.42 -2.00 6.99
N ILE A 64 -3.22 -2.44 7.39
CA ILE A 64 -2.97 -3.01 8.72
C ILE A 64 -2.02 -2.07 9.46
N LEU A 65 -2.37 -1.75 10.70
CA LEU A 65 -1.57 -0.94 11.61
C LEU A 65 -1.02 -1.83 12.73
N LEU A 66 0.25 -1.66 13.06
CA LEU A 66 0.83 -2.06 14.34
C LEU A 66 0.47 -1.00 15.38
N GLN A 67 -0.10 -1.42 16.50
CA GLN A 67 -0.38 -0.59 17.66
C GLN A 67 0.16 -1.28 18.92
N VAL A 68 0.90 -0.54 19.73
CA VAL A 68 1.30 -1.00 21.06
C VAL A 68 0.24 -0.56 22.08
N PRO A 69 -0.37 -1.47 22.86
CA PRO A 69 -1.38 -1.11 23.86
C PRO A 69 -0.88 -0.07 24.87
N GLY A 70 -1.55 1.08 24.90
CA GLY A 70 -1.20 2.22 25.75
C GLY A 70 -0.37 3.30 25.04
N SER A 71 0.12 3.04 23.83
CA SER A 71 0.77 4.04 22.98
C SER A 71 -0.24 4.75 22.07
N GLN A 72 0.01 6.04 21.81
CA GLN A 72 -0.71 6.84 20.83
C GLN A 72 -0.06 6.80 19.44
N VAL A 73 1.02 6.04 19.32
CA VAL A 73 1.78 5.87 18.08
C VAL A 73 1.35 4.61 17.37
N TYR A 74 1.16 4.73 16.06
CA TYR A 74 0.79 3.63 15.18
C TYR A 74 1.84 3.53 14.08
N SER A 75 2.04 2.33 13.54
CA SER A 75 2.87 2.14 12.35
C SER A 75 2.08 1.36 11.30
N PRO A 76 1.80 1.93 10.11
CA PRO A 76 1.28 1.16 8.99
C PRO A 76 2.29 0.08 8.60
N ILE A 77 1.83 -1.17 8.53
CA ILE A 77 2.70 -2.33 8.23
C ILE A 77 2.28 -3.05 6.96
N ALA A 78 1.04 -2.87 6.48
CA ALA A 78 0.60 -3.43 5.21
C ALA A 78 -0.52 -2.56 4.61
N CYS A 79 -0.66 -2.59 3.29
CA CYS A 79 -1.83 -2.09 2.57
C CYS A 79 -2.23 -3.04 1.44
N GLY A 80 -3.50 -2.97 1.01
CA GLY A 80 -4.06 -3.80 -0.04
C GLY A 80 -5.14 -3.06 -0.84
N ALA A 81 -5.22 -3.36 -2.13
CA ALA A 81 -6.25 -2.86 -3.04
C ALA A 81 -7.59 -3.57 -2.80
N THR A 82 -7.52 -4.86 -2.48
CA THR A 82 -8.66 -5.75 -2.27
C THR A 82 -8.74 -6.29 -0.83
N LEU A 83 -9.91 -6.79 -0.44
CA LEU A 83 -10.09 -7.41 0.88
C LEU A 83 -9.30 -8.71 0.97
N GLU A 84 -9.23 -9.44 -0.13
CA GLU A 84 -8.51 -10.70 -0.28
C GLU A 84 -7.01 -10.50 -0.02
N GLU A 85 -6.38 -9.53 -0.68
CA GLU A 85 -4.96 -9.19 -0.48
C GLU A 85 -4.65 -8.83 0.97
N ILE A 86 -5.43 -7.92 1.57
CA ILE A 86 -5.13 -7.49 2.95
C ILE A 86 -5.38 -8.61 3.96
N THR A 87 -6.31 -9.53 3.66
CA THR A 87 -6.60 -10.68 4.51
C THR A 87 -5.45 -11.67 4.49
N GLN A 88 -4.79 -11.90 3.35
CA GLN A 88 -3.57 -12.72 3.30
C GLN A 88 -2.46 -12.18 4.21
N HIS A 89 -2.25 -10.87 4.21
CA HIS A 89 -1.30 -10.23 5.14
C HIS A 89 -1.72 -10.37 6.61
N TRP A 90 -3.02 -10.23 6.89
CA TRP A 90 -3.56 -10.43 8.24
C TRP A 90 -3.32 -11.85 8.74
N ASP A 91 -3.70 -12.85 7.94
CA ASP A 91 -3.58 -14.26 8.30
C ASP A 91 -2.11 -14.66 8.51
N TRP A 92 -1.19 -14.10 7.71
CA TRP A 92 0.25 -14.29 7.92
C TRP A 92 0.69 -13.77 9.31
N LEU A 93 0.25 -12.58 9.72
CA LEU A 93 0.58 -12.04 11.05
C LEU A 93 0.02 -12.90 12.17
N GLU A 94 -1.22 -13.40 12.00
CA GLU A 94 -1.85 -14.26 13.00
C GLU A 94 -1.11 -15.57 13.19
N GLN A 95 -0.81 -16.25 12.08
CA GLN A 95 -0.17 -17.56 12.09
C GLN A 95 1.29 -17.51 12.54
N ASN A 96 2.03 -16.47 12.15
CA ASN A 96 3.48 -16.43 12.35
C ASN A 96 3.91 -15.63 13.58
N LEU A 97 3.15 -14.60 13.98
CA LEU A 97 3.59 -13.68 15.03
C LEU A 97 2.80 -13.81 16.33
N LEU A 98 1.48 -13.98 16.31
CA LEU A 98 0.65 -13.83 17.53
C LEU A 98 1.12 -14.67 18.73
N HIS A 99 1.44 -15.94 18.51
CA HIS A 99 1.96 -16.81 19.58
C HIS A 99 3.26 -16.24 20.17
N THR A 100 4.21 -15.86 19.32
CA THR A 100 5.50 -15.32 19.73
C THR A 100 5.35 -13.99 20.46
N LEU A 101 4.43 -13.13 20.04
CA LEU A 101 4.19 -11.84 20.70
C LEU A 101 3.67 -12.01 22.13
N SER A 102 2.96 -13.10 22.43
CA SER A 102 2.43 -13.38 23.76
C SER A 102 3.50 -13.74 24.80
N VAL A 103 4.70 -14.09 24.35
CA VAL A 103 5.84 -14.46 25.20
C VAL A 103 6.62 -13.23 25.69
N PHE A 104 6.44 -12.06 25.06
CA PHE A 104 7.15 -10.85 25.43
C PHE A 104 6.49 -10.15 26.63
N ASP A 105 7.29 -9.84 27.64
CA ASP A 105 6.86 -9.04 28.79
C ASP A 105 6.95 -7.53 28.52
N ASN A 106 7.86 -7.12 27.63
CA ASN A 106 8.14 -5.73 27.28
C ASN A 106 7.46 -5.34 25.95
N LYS A 107 6.66 -4.28 25.99
CA LYS A 107 5.85 -3.81 24.85
C LYS A 107 6.66 -3.14 23.75
N GLU A 108 7.76 -2.47 24.09
CA GLU A 108 8.69 -1.85 23.16
C GLU A 108 9.48 -2.90 22.37
N ASP A 109 9.80 -4.03 23.02
CA ASP A 109 10.47 -5.17 22.38
C ASP A 109 9.57 -5.84 21.34
N ILE A 110 8.26 -5.98 21.65
CA ILE A 110 7.24 -6.44 20.70
C ILE A 110 7.23 -5.55 19.45
N ALA A 111 7.17 -4.23 19.64
CA ALA A 111 7.15 -3.29 18.52
C ALA A 111 8.41 -3.45 17.65
N SER A 112 9.58 -3.53 18.27
CA SER A 112 10.86 -3.69 17.59
C SER A 112 10.94 -5.01 16.82
N PHE A 113 10.49 -6.10 17.44
CA PHE A 113 10.43 -7.44 16.83
C PHE A 113 9.54 -7.45 15.58
N VAL A 114 8.30 -6.94 15.70
CA VAL A 114 7.37 -6.87 14.57
C VAL A 114 7.96 -5.99 13.46
N LYS A 115 8.45 -4.79 13.78
CA LYS A 115 9.07 -3.90 12.79
C LYS A 115 10.24 -4.57 12.07
N GLY A 116 11.05 -5.35 12.77
CA GLY A 116 12.14 -6.15 12.20
C GLY A 116 11.62 -7.23 11.24
N LYS A 117 10.59 -7.99 11.63
CA LYS A 117 9.97 -9.03 10.78
C LYS A 117 9.34 -8.45 9.51
N ILE A 118 8.64 -7.33 9.60
CA ILE A 118 8.07 -6.65 8.43
C ILE A 118 9.18 -6.18 7.47
N LYS A 119 10.28 -5.60 7.98
CA LYS A 119 11.43 -5.23 7.15
C LYS A 119 12.05 -6.44 6.44
N ALA A 120 12.13 -7.59 7.10
CA ALA A 120 12.62 -8.83 6.50
C ALA A 120 11.70 -9.33 5.37
N LEU A 121 10.38 -9.31 5.58
CA LEU A 121 9.39 -9.66 4.56
C LEU A 121 9.47 -8.73 3.34
N ILE A 122 9.64 -7.42 3.58
CA ILE A 122 9.83 -6.46 2.49
C ILE A 122 11.10 -6.80 1.72
N ALA A 123 12.21 -7.09 2.41
CA ALA A 123 13.46 -7.45 1.75
C ALA A 123 13.30 -8.72 0.90
N GLU A 124 12.55 -9.73 1.37
CA GLU A 124 12.25 -10.95 0.62
C GLU A 124 11.37 -10.69 -0.62
N GLU A 125 10.30 -9.90 -0.48
CA GLU A 125 9.43 -9.47 -1.60
C GLU A 125 10.20 -8.62 -2.62
N THR A 126 11.14 -7.82 -2.15
CA THR A 126 12.01 -6.94 -2.95
C THR A 126 13.18 -7.70 -3.59
N SER A 127 13.53 -8.90 -3.11
CA SER A 127 14.69 -9.69 -3.56
C SER A 127 14.61 -10.21 -5.01
N SER A 128 13.56 -9.86 -5.75
CA SER A 128 13.73 -9.73 -7.20
C SER A 128 14.86 -8.73 -7.45
N ARG A 129 16.04 -9.21 -7.88
CA ARG A 129 17.34 -8.52 -8.14
C ARG A 129 17.32 -7.09 -8.75
N LEU A 130 16.16 -6.60 -9.13
CA LEU A 130 15.86 -5.34 -9.81
C LEU A 130 15.50 -4.21 -8.83
N ALA A 131 14.78 -4.47 -7.74
CA ALA A 131 14.36 -3.41 -6.82
C ALA A 131 15.50 -2.94 -5.88
N GLU A 132 16.55 -3.75 -5.71
CA GLU A 132 17.80 -3.36 -5.04
C GLU A 132 18.66 -2.40 -5.87
N GLN A 133 18.42 -2.30 -7.19
CA GLN A 133 19.15 -1.41 -8.10
C GLN A 133 18.47 -0.04 -8.29
N GLU A 134 17.24 0.11 -7.79
CA GLU A 134 16.48 1.36 -7.90
C GLU A 134 16.90 2.33 -6.79
N GLU A 135 17.24 3.57 -7.15
CA GLU A 135 17.65 4.63 -6.21
C GLU A 135 16.53 4.99 -5.20
N GLU A 136 15.27 4.74 -5.56
CA GLU A 136 14.09 5.06 -4.75
C GLU A 136 13.10 3.88 -4.64
N PRO A 137 13.39 2.88 -3.78
CA PRO A 137 12.62 1.63 -3.69
C PRO A 137 11.14 1.85 -3.30
N GLU A 138 10.83 2.91 -2.54
CA GLU A 138 9.43 3.23 -2.19
C GLU A 138 8.61 3.67 -3.41
N LYS A 139 9.19 4.48 -4.30
CA LYS A 139 8.52 4.90 -5.54
C LYS A 139 8.33 3.73 -6.48
N PHE A 140 9.31 2.83 -6.56
CA PHE A 140 9.19 1.59 -7.32
C PHE A 140 8.03 0.72 -6.80
N ARG A 141 7.92 0.56 -5.48
CA ARG A 141 6.80 -0.15 -4.84
C ARG A 141 5.44 0.47 -5.20
N GLU A 142 5.33 1.80 -5.15
CA GLU A 142 4.10 2.46 -5.58
C GLU A 142 3.80 2.23 -7.08
N ALA A 143 4.84 2.20 -7.92
CA ALA A 143 4.70 1.92 -9.34
C ALA A 143 4.23 0.48 -9.57
N LEU A 144 4.73 -0.49 -8.81
CA LEU A 144 4.30 -1.89 -8.83
C LEU A 144 2.81 -2.02 -8.51
N VAL A 145 2.33 -1.44 -7.40
CA VAL A 145 0.89 -1.47 -7.06
C VAL A 145 0.04 -0.83 -8.15
N LYS A 146 0.50 0.32 -8.70
CA LYS A 146 -0.19 0.98 -9.81
C LYS A 146 -0.21 0.10 -11.06
N PHE A 147 0.85 -0.64 -11.35
CA PHE A 147 0.96 -1.55 -12.49
C PHE A 147 -0.02 -2.72 -12.33
N GLU A 148 0.03 -3.43 -11.21
CA GLU A 148 -0.82 -4.59 -10.90
C GLU A 148 -2.31 -4.21 -10.97
N ALA A 149 -2.70 -3.12 -10.31
CA ALA A 149 -4.09 -2.64 -10.30
C ALA A 149 -4.59 -2.15 -11.67
N ARG A 150 -3.69 -1.83 -12.61
CA ARG A 150 -4.06 -1.27 -13.93
C ARG A 150 -4.15 -2.31 -15.01
N PHE A 151 -3.22 -3.25 -15.05
CA PHE A 151 -3.05 -4.14 -16.20
C PHE A 151 -3.55 -5.57 -15.93
N ASN A 152 -3.85 -5.93 -14.67
CA ASN A 152 -4.46 -7.21 -14.28
C ASN A 152 -3.75 -8.43 -14.90
N PHE A 153 -2.43 -8.43 -14.90
CA PHE A 153 -1.63 -9.56 -15.38
C PHE A 153 -1.63 -10.73 -14.37
N PRO A 154 -1.31 -11.97 -14.80
CA PRO A 154 -1.05 -13.07 -13.89
C PRO A 154 0.15 -12.77 -12.96
N GLU A 155 0.20 -13.43 -11.79
CA GLU A 155 1.27 -13.27 -10.78
C GLU A 155 2.69 -13.52 -11.32
N ALA A 156 2.81 -14.31 -12.40
CA ALA A 156 4.08 -14.54 -13.07
C ALA A 156 4.65 -13.30 -13.77
N GLU A 157 3.82 -12.31 -14.12
CA GLU A 157 4.25 -11.08 -14.77
C GLU A 157 4.76 -10.08 -13.73
N LYS A 158 6.08 -9.92 -13.65
CA LYS A 158 6.71 -9.01 -12.69
C LYS A 158 7.14 -7.71 -13.34
N LEU A 159 6.88 -6.59 -12.68
CA LEU A 159 7.43 -5.29 -13.10
C LEU A 159 8.95 -5.30 -12.96
N ILE A 160 9.65 -4.86 -14.00
CA ILE A 160 11.11 -4.72 -14.03
C ILE A 160 11.50 -3.30 -13.68
N THR A 161 10.93 -2.32 -14.37
CA THR A 161 11.23 -0.89 -14.16
C THR A 161 10.11 -0.04 -14.76
N TYR A 162 10.15 1.27 -14.49
CA TYR A 162 9.16 2.21 -14.97
C TYR A 162 9.79 3.59 -15.22
N TYR A 163 9.25 4.30 -16.21
CA TYR A 163 9.75 5.61 -16.60
C TYR A 163 8.59 6.60 -16.78
N SER A 164 8.78 7.81 -16.28
CA SER A 164 7.93 8.94 -16.67
C SER A 164 8.19 9.26 -18.14
N CYS A 165 7.15 9.32 -18.96
CA CYS A 165 7.30 9.61 -20.39
C CYS A 165 6.06 10.32 -20.95
N CYS A 166 6.08 10.59 -22.25
CA CYS A 166 4.88 10.96 -22.98
C CYS A 166 4.72 10.10 -24.23
N CYS A 167 3.48 9.71 -24.52
CA CYS A 167 3.13 9.01 -25.74
C CYS A 167 2.57 10.02 -26.76
N TRP A 168 3.18 10.06 -27.94
CA TRP A 168 2.73 10.86 -29.06
C TRP A 168 1.76 10.05 -29.92
N LYS A 169 0.50 10.47 -29.95
CA LYS A 169 -0.50 9.96 -30.87
C LYS A 169 -1.31 11.13 -31.42
N GLY A 170 -0.92 11.60 -32.60
CA GLY A 170 -1.42 12.85 -33.17
C GLY A 170 -0.66 14.07 -32.64
N ARG A 171 -1.34 15.23 -32.52
CA ARG A 171 -0.70 16.52 -32.23
C ARG A 171 -0.44 16.83 -30.76
N VAL A 172 -1.10 16.12 -29.84
CA VAL A 172 -1.02 16.42 -28.40
C VAL A 172 -0.29 15.29 -27.68
N PRO A 173 0.86 15.57 -27.03
CA PRO A 173 1.56 14.56 -26.24
C PRO A 173 0.73 14.20 -25.01
N ARG A 174 0.67 12.91 -24.71
CA ARG A 174 0.00 12.41 -23.51
C ARG A 174 1.04 12.04 -22.49
N GLN A 175 1.15 12.82 -21.43
CA GLN A 175 2.03 12.48 -20.32
C GLN A 175 1.51 11.24 -19.60
N GLY A 176 2.43 10.35 -19.23
CA GLY A 176 2.10 9.08 -18.61
C GLY A 176 3.31 8.37 -18.05
N TRP A 177 3.13 7.08 -17.81
CA TRP A 177 4.13 6.18 -17.28
C TRP A 177 4.27 5.00 -18.20
N LEU A 178 5.51 4.66 -18.53
CA LEU A 178 5.87 3.41 -19.20
C LEU A 178 6.28 2.40 -18.14
N TYR A 179 5.70 1.21 -18.19
CA TYR A 179 6.00 0.08 -17.33
C TYR A 179 6.61 -1.01 -18.18
N LEU A 180 7.82 -1.44 -17.83
CA LEU A 180 8.47 -2.57 -18.44
C LEU A 180 8.36 -3.74 -17.47
N SER A 181 7.72 -4.83 -17.89
CA SER A 181 7.62 -6.07 -17.14
C SER A 181 8.33 -7.20 -17.90
N ILE A 182 8.32 -8.42 -17.35
CA ILE A 182 9.05 -9.56 -17.93
C ILE A 182 8.67 -9.80 -19.41
N ASN A 183 7.38 -9.74 -19.75
CA ASN A 183 6.90 -10.07 -21.09
C ASN A 183 6.22 -8.89 -21.81
N HIS A 184 5.93 -7.79 -21.10
CA HIS A 184 5.14 -6.69 -21.65
C HIS A 184 5.81 -5.33 -21.51
N LEU A 185 5.46 -4.45 -22.46
CA LEU A 185 5.70 -3.02 -22.39
C LEU A 185 4.36 -2.31 -22.34
N CYS A 186 4.05 -1.68 -21.21
CA CYS A 186 2.73 -1.11 -20.95
C CYS A 186 2.83 0.40 -20.77
N PHE A 187 1.89 1.17 -21.35
CA PHE A 187 1.81 2.61 -21.12
C PHE A 187 0.53 2.95 -20.37
N TYR A 188 0.59 3.88 -19.42
CA TYR A 188 -0.60 4.42 -18.77
C TYR A 188 -0.60 5.94 -18.81
N SER A 189 -1.74 6.54 -19.15
CA SER A 189 -1.96 7.98 -19.04
C SER A 189 -3.35 8.29 -18.54
N PHE A 190 -3.44 9.29 -17.66
CA PHE A 190 -4.69 9.91 -17.26
C PHE A 190 -4.58 11.41 -17.51
N PHE A 191 -5.17 11.86 -18.62
CA PHE A 191 -5.09 13.25 -19.05
C PHE A 191 -6.50 13.80 -19.28
N LEU A 192 -6.83 14.93 -18.62
CA LEU A 192 -8.14 15.60 -18.71
C LEU A 192 -9.34 14.65 -18.50
N GLY A 193 -9.25 13.78 -17.49
CA GLY A 193 -10.34 12.85 -17.15
C GLY A 193 -10.44 11.63 -18.07
N LYS A 194 -9.51 11.45 -19.01
CA LYS A 194 -9.49 10.32 -19.95
C LYS A 194 -8.34 9.38 -19.61
N GLU A 195 -8.69 8.14 -19.27
CA GLU A 195 -7.76 7.04 -19.07
C GLU A 195 -7.39 6.35 -20.39
N ARG A 196 -6.10 5.99 -20.52
CA ARG A 196 -5.55 5.17 -21.60
C ARG A 196 -4.52 4.19 -21.03
N LYS A 197 -4.61 2.95 -21.51
CA LYS A 197 -3.69 1.83 -21.30
C LYS A 197 -3.29 1.30 -22.67
#